data_AF-A0A5R1Z2C0-F1
#
_entry.id   AF-A0A5R1Z2C0-F1
#
_cell.length_a   1.000
_cell.length_b   1.000
_cell.length_c   1.000
_cell.angle_alpha   90.00
_cell.angle_beta   90.00
_cell.angle_gamma   90.00
#
_symmetry.space_group_name_H-M   'P 1'
#
loop_
_entity.id
_entity.type
_entity.pdbx_description
1 polymer ?
#
loop_
_entity_poly.entity_id
_entity_poly.type
_entity_poly.pdbx_seq_one_letter_code
_entity_poly.pdbx_strand_id
1 'polypeptide(L)'
;MISTPEPLHAGHILTPFCCGVDSIDNWLKQRAMKNQTTGASRTFVCCGSDSNVLAYYSLASSAVTTNTSPGRFRRNMPDPIPVVVLGRLAVDKSLHGQGVARALVRDAGLRVIQVAETIGIRGMLV
;
A
#
# COMPACT_ATOMS: atom_id res chain seq x y z
N MET A 1 13.09 11.29 -13.09
CA MET A 1 12.46 10.01 -13.45
C MET A 1 12.20 9.26 -12.15
N ILE A 2 11.03 8.64 -12.00
CA ILE A 2 10.66 7.88 -10.79
C ILE A 2 10.88 6.38 -11.04
N SER A 3 11.40 5.66 -10.05
CA SER A 3 11.67 4.22 -10.14
C SER A 3 10.38 3.38 -10.11
N THR A 4 10.50 2.11 -10.52
CA THR A 4 9.47 1.11 -10.29
C THR A 4 9.29 0.83 -8.79
N PRO A 5 8.08 0.46 -8.34
CA PRO A 5 7.85 0.15 -6.92
C PRO A 5 8.74 -0.99 -6.40
N GLU A 6 9.44 -0.75 -5.30
CA GLU A 6 10.29 -1.73 -4.62
C GLU A 6 10.01 -1.77 -3.11
N PRO A 7 10.33 -2.87 -2.40
CA PRO A 7 10.13 -2.95 -0.96
C PRO A 7 10.93 -1.86 -0.22
N LEU A 8 10.31 -1.21 0.75
CA LEU A 8 10.97 -0.22 1.60
C LEU A 8 12.17 -0.86 2.33
N HIS A 9 13.32 -0.19 2.36
CA HIS A 9 14.49 -0.63 3.12
C HIS A 9 15.26 0.56 3.71
N ALA A 10 16.30 0.27 4.50
CA ALA A 10 17.06 1.28 5.26
C ALA A 10 17.86 2.28 4.39
N GLY A 11 17.98 2.02 3.08
CA GLY A 11 18.69 2.89 2.14
C GLY A 11 17.81 4.01 1.57
N HIS A 12 16.50 3.95 1.79
CA HIS A 12 15.57 4.95 1.31
C HIS A 12 15.59 6.21 2.17
N ILE A 13 15.59 7.38 1.52
CA ILE A 13 15.54 8.68 2.18
C ILE A 13 14.07 9.13 2.27
N LEU A 14 13.55 9.17 3.50
CA LEU A 14 12.12 9.43 3.78
C LEU A 14 11.84 10.85 4.25
N THR A 15 12.85 11.52 4.83
CA THR A 15 12.73 12.84 5.44
C THR A 15 12.08 13.90 4.54
N PRO A 16 12.45 14.04 3.25
CA PRO A 16 11.91 15.09 2.39
C PRO A 16 10.50 14.81 1.87
N PHE A 17 9.97 13.58 2.03
CA PHE A 17 8.65 13.22 1.51
C PHE A 17 7.55 14.13 2.07
N CYS A 18 6.74 14.70 1.18
CA CYS A 18 5.59 15.53 1.53
C CYS A 18 4.43 15.32 0.56
N CYS A 19 3.43 14.54 0.95
CA CYS A 19 2.18 14.42 0.17
C CYS A 19 1.16 15.51 0.52
N GLY A 20 1.40 16.29 1.59
CA GLY A 20 0.51 17.35 2.06
C GLY A 20 -0.51 16.92 3.12
N VAL A 21 -0.36 15.71 3.65
CA VAL A 21 -1.17 15.20 4.77
C VAL A 21 -0.22 14.71 5.84
N ASP A 22 -0.04 15.49 6.91
CA ASP A 22 0.99 15.24 7.93
C ASP A 22 0.89 13.85 8.56
N SER A 23 -0.32 13.33 8.77
CA SER A 23 -0.51 11.99 9.36
C SER A 23 -0.01 10.86 8.45
N ILE A 24 -0.05 11.06 7.13
CA ILE A 24 0.45 10.12 6.12
C ILE A 24 1.97 10.25 6.02
N ASP A 25 2.48 11.49 5.89
CA ASP A 25 3.91 11.80 5.82
C ASP A 25 4.66 11.28 7.06
N ASN A 26 4.13 11.56 8.26
CA ASN A 26 4.73 11.13 9.52
C ASN A 26 4.68 9.62 9.70
N TRP A 27 3.63 8.95 9.22
CA TRP A 27 3.58 7.49 9.29
C TRP A 27 4.68 6.85 8.46
N LEU A 28 4.95 7.35 7.24
CA LEU A 28 6.04 6.86 6.41
C LEU A 28 7.38 6.99 7.15
N LYS A 29 7.66 8.18 7.68
CA LYS A 29 8.93 8.54 8.32
C LYS A 29 9.18 7.79 9.63
N GLN A 30 8.12 7.53 10.41
CA GLN A 30 8.27 7.05 11.80
C GLN A 30 7.81 5.61 12.02
N ARG A 31 6.93 5.08 11.16
CA ARG A 31 6.23 3.80 11.43
C ARG A 31 6.40 2.77 10.33
N ALA A 32 6.55 3.17 9.07
CA ALA A 32 6.54 2.22 7.94
C ALA A 32 7.60 1.11 8.07
N MET A 33 8.85 1.46 8.37
CA MET A 33 9.92 0.46 8.56
C MET A 33 9.65 -0.47 9.75
N LYS A 34 9.24 0.10 10.89
CA LYS A 34 8.93 -0.70 12.08
C LYS A 34 7.78 -1.68 11.79
N ASN A 35 6.72 -1.20 11.15
CA ASN A 35 5.58 -2.03 10.77
C ASN A 35 5.96 -3.12 9.78
N GLN A 36 6.91 -2.85 8.88
CA GLN A 36 7.45 -3.87 7.99
C GLN A 36 8.19 -4.96 8.77
N THR A 37 9.11 -4.57 9.64
CA THR A 37 9.88 -5.51 10.46
C THR A 37 8.98 -6.35 11.37
N THR A 38 7.95 -5.76 11.98
CA THR A 38 7.03 -6.48 12.87
C THR A 38 5.92 -7.25 12.13
N GLY A 39 5.86 -7.18 10.79
CA GLY A 39 4.84 -7.87 10.01
C GLY A 39 3.46 -7.20 9.98
N ALA A 40 3.32 -5.99 10.52
CA ALA A 40 2.05 -5.26 10.53
C ALA A 40 1.63 -4.76 9.13
N SER A 41 2.59 -4.47 8.25
CA SER A 41 2.33 -4.15 6.85
C SER A 41 3.55 -4.46 5.98
N ARG A 42 3.37 -4.45 4.65
CA ARG A 42 4.46 -4.41 3.67
C ARG A 42 4.38 -3.10 2.93
N THR A 43 5.47 -2.33 2.91
CA THR A 43 5.50 -0.99 2.30
C THR A 43 6.34 -1.06 1.03
N PHE A 44 5.80 -0.51 -0.05
CA PHE A 44 6.49 -0.40 -1.33
C PHE A 44 6.64 1.08 -1.67
N VAL A 45 7.81 1.46 -2.18
CA VAL A 45 8.18 2.84 -2.47
C VAL A 45 8.65 2.97 -3.91
N CYS A 46 8.46 4.17 -4.45
CA CYS A 46 9.08 4.62 -5.68
C CYS A 46 10.00 5.80 -5.34
N CYS A 47 11.20 5.80 -5.91
CA CYS A 47 12.24 6.77 -5.61
C CYS A 47 12.54 7.68 -6.80
N GLY A 48 12.94 8.91 -6.51
CA GLY A 48 13.59 9.81 -7.45
C GLY A 48 15.10 9.55 -7.52
N SER A 49 15.87 10.59 -7.85
CA SER A 49 17.31 10.55 -7.67
C SER A 49 17.68 10.39 -6.20
N ASP A 50 18.84 9.79 -5.95
CA ASP A 50 19.45 9.69 -4.62
C ASP A 50 18.63 8.94 -3.56
N SER A 51 17.79 7.99 -3.98
CA SER A 51 16.94 7.17 -3.09
C SER A 51 15.88 7.96 -2.31
N ASN A 52 15.59 9.20 -2.70
CA ASN A 52 14.49 9.98 -2.13
C ASN A 52 13.15 9.34 -2.50
N VAL A 53 12.37 8.94 -1.50
CA VAL A 53 11.02 8.40 -1.73
C VAL A 53 10.12 9.53 -2.22
N LEU A 54 9.47 9.29 -3.35
CA LEU A 54 8.53 10.24 -3.99
C LEU A 54 7.11 9.69 -4.06
N ALA A 55 6.92 8.39 -3.81
CA ALA A 55 5.59 7.81 -3.64
C ALA A 55 5.68 6.50 -2.88
N TYR A 56 4.61 6.11 -2.22
CA TYR A 56 4.55 4.82 -1.54
C TYR A 56 3.13 4.30 -1.40
N TYR A 57 3.02 3.00 -1.13
CA TYR A 57 1.81 2.41 -0.59
C TYR A 57 2.14 1.29 0.39
N SER A 58 1.15 0.87 1.18
CA SER A 58 1.29 -0.25 2.12
C SER A 58 0.15 -1.25 2.01
N LEU A 59 0.47 -2.54 2.11
CA LEU A 59 -0.47 -3.64 2.12
C LEU A 59 -0.47 -4.35 3.48
N ALA A 60 -1.64 -4.75 3.95
CA ALA A 60 -1.79 -5.57 5.16
C ALA A 60 -2.90 -6.62 4.97
N SER A 61 -2.71 -7.81 5.54
CA SER A 61 -3.77 -8.81 5.63
C SER A 61 -4.90 -8.32 6.52
N SER A 62 -6.15 -8.58 6.15
CA SER A 62 -7.31 -8.22 6.95
C SER A 62 -8.49 -9.15 6.68
N ALA A 63 -9.60 -8.90 7.35
CA ALA A 63 -10.86 -9.57 7.11
C ALA A 63 -12.02 -8.58 7.33
N VAL A 64 -13.07 -8.68 6.52
CA VAL A 64 -14.26 -7.81 6.61
C VAL A 64 -15.49 -8.64 6.96
N THR A 65 -16.35 -8.10 7.82
CA THR A 65 -17.59 -8.77 8.21
C THR A 65 -18.54 -8.89 7.02
N THR A 66 -19.28 -10.00 6.95
CA THR A 66 -20.22 -10.22 5.84
C THR A 66 -21.33 -9.16 5.82
N ASN A 67 -21.79 -8.69 6.99
CA ASN A 67 -22.88 -7.71 7.11
C ASN A 67 -22.55 -6.33 6.54
N THR A 68 -21.28 -5.94 6.49
CA THR A 68 -20.84 -4.65 5.94
C THR A 68 -20.43 -4.74 4.47
N SER A 69 -20.54 -5.94 3.87
CA SER A 69 -20.05 -6.24 2.53
C SER A 69 -21.18 -6.27 1.48
N PRO A 70 -20.94 -5.76 0.25
CA PRO A 70 -21.91 -5.87 -0.84
C PRO A 70 -22.31 -7.32 -1.13
N GLY A 71 -23.58 -7.55 -1.48
CA GLY A 71 -24.14 -8.90 -1.69
C GLY A 71 -23.30 -9.79 -2.61
N ARG A 72 -22.83 -9.24 -3.74
CA ARG A 72 -21.94 -9.97 -4.68
C ARG A 72 -20.59 -10.35 -4.07
N PHE A 73 -20.07 -9.55 -3.16
CA PHE A 73 -18.75 -9.75 -2.55
C PHE A 73 -18.80 -10.86 -1.49
N ARG A 74 -19.87 -10.86 -0.67
CA ARG A 74 -20.09 -11.83 0.42
C ARG A 74 -20.75 -13.14 0.03
N ARG A 75 -21.32 -13.24 -1.18
CA ARG A 75 -22.02 -14.46 -1.62
C ARG A 75 -21.09 -15.67 -1.53
N ASN A 76 -21.52 -16.69 -0.78
CA ASN A 76 -20.81 -17.95 -0.54
C ASN A 76 -19.42 -17.80 0.13
N MET A 77 -19.18 -16.71 0.86
CA MET A 77 -17.94 -16.50 1.61
C MET A 77 -18.12 -16.80 3.11
N PRO A 78 -17.06 -17.25 3.81
CA PRO A 78 -17.04 -17.30 5.27
C PRO A 78 -17.15 -15.92 5.90
N ASP A 79 -17.48 -15.88 7.20
CA ASP A 79 -17.41 -14.69 8.04
C ASP A 79 -16.29 -14.87 9.07
N PRO A 80 -15.25 -14.02 9.07
CA PRO A 80 -15.05 -12.86 8.20
C PRO A 80 -14.50 -13.22 6.80
N ILE A 81 -14.76 -12.35 5.83
CA ILE A 81 -14.29 -12.49 4.44
C ILE A 81 -12.81 -12.09 4.38
N PRO A 82 -11.89 -12.97 3.93
CA PRO A 82 -10.47 -12.65 3.88
C PRO A 82 -10.15 -11.66 2.76
N VAL A 83 -9.40 -10.60 3.08
CA VAL A 83 -9.05 -9.51 2.17
C VAL A 83 -7.63 -9.01 2.42
N VAL A 84 -7.12 -8.21 1.47
CA VAL A 84 -5.95 -7.36 1.69
C VAL A 84 -6.40 -5.91 1.74
N VAL A 85 -5.82 -5.11 2.62
CA VAL A 85 -6.10 -3.68 2.72
C VAL A 85 -4.93 -2.90 2.11
N LEU A 86 -5.24 -2.01 1.17
CA LEU A 86 -4.35 -0.93 0.74
C LEU A 86 -4.36 0.16 1.81
N GLY A 87 -3.61 -0.07 2.89
CA GLY A 87 -3.76 0.70 4.13
C GLY A 87 -3.34 2.16 4.01
N ARG A 88 -2.38 2.45 3.12
CA ARG A 88 -1.92 3.80 2.81
C ARG A 88 -1.46 3.84 1.37
N LEU A 89 -1.73 4.97 0.72
CA LEU A 89 -1.21 5.32 -0.60
C LEU A 89 -0.96 6.82 -0.62
N ALA A 90 0.23 7.22 -1.04
CA ALA A 90 0.59 8.63 -1.12
C ALA A 90 1.61 8.88 -2.22
N VAL A 91 1.52 10.08 -2.78
CA VAL A 91 2.42 10.59 -3.80
C VAL A 91 2.91 11.94 -3.30
N ASP A 92 4.20 12.20 -3.40
CA ASP A 92 4.80 13.49 -3.08
C ASP A 92 4.16 14.59 -3.94
N LYS A 93 3.99 15.79 -3.37
CA LYS A 93 3.36 16.94 -4.05
C LYS A 93 3.99 17.25 -5.40
N SER A 94 5.30 17.03 -5.54
CA SER A 94 6.02 17.26 -6.80
C SER A 94 5.52 16.40 -7.97
N LEU A 95 4.82 15.29 -7.69
CA LEU A 95 4.32 14.33 -8.70
C LEU A 95 2.79 14.28 -8.80
N HIS A 96 2.08 15.20 -8.16
CA HIS A 96 0.62 15.26 -8.25
C HIS A 96 0.16 15.55 -9.68
N GLY A 97 -0.99 14.99 -10.06
CA GLY A 97 -1.55 15.15 -11.42
C GLY A 97 -0.89 14.29 -12.51
N GLN A 98 0.19 13.57 -12.22
CA GLN A 98 0.95 12.79 -13.22
C GLN A 98 0.50 11.31 -13.33
N GLY A 99 -0.60 10.93 -12.69
CA GLY A 99 -1.12 9.55 -12.75
C GLY A 99 -0.37 8.52 -11.89
N VAL A 100 0.65 8.93 -11.13
CA VAL A 100 1.47 8.04 -10.28
C VAL A 100 0.61 7.24 -9.31
N ALA A 101 -0.35 7.86 -8.62
CA ALA A 101 -1.24 7.17 -7.69
C ALA A 101 -2.00 6.01 -8.37
N ARG A 102 -2.47 6.20 -9.60
CA ARG A 102 -3.17 5.16 -10.36
C ARG A 102 -2.24 4.00 -10.71
N ALA A 103 -1.00 4.31 -11.07
CA ALA A 103 0.03 3.30 -11.32
C ALA A 103 0.34 2.49 -10.06
N LEU A 104 0.39 3.12 -8.89
CA LEU A 104 0.60 2.42 -7.61
C LEU A 104 -0.57 1.51 -7.23
N VAL A 105 -1.82 1.93 -7.44
CA VAL A 105 -2.99 1.06 -7.22
C VAL A 105 -2.92 -0.18 -8.12
N ARG A 106 -2.50 0.00 -9.39
CA ARG A 106 -2.29 -1.11 -10.32
C ARG A 106 -1.19 -2.06 -9.83
N ASP A 107 -0.04 -1.53 -9.41
CA ASP A 107 1.06 -2.34 -8.88
C ASP A 107 0.63 -3.12 -7.62
N ALA A 108 -0.05 -2.45 -6.68
CA ALA A 108 -0.62 -3.06 -5.48
C ALA A 108 -1.58 -4.21 -5.84
N GLY A 109 -2.49 -3.99 -6.79
CA GLY A 109 -3.43 -5.00 -7.25
C GLY A 109 -2.74 -6.21 -7.87
N LEU A 110 -1.71 -6.01 -8.70
CA LEU A 110 -0.94 -7.11 -9.29
C LEU A 110 -0.22 -7.94 -8.23
N ARG A 111 0.35 -7.30 -7.21
CA ARG A 111 0.97 -8.01 -6.08
C ARG A 111 -0.05 -8.80 -5.28
N VAL A 112 -1.24 -8.25 -5.04
CA VAL A 112 -2.32 -8.97 -4.36
C VAL A 112 -2.79 -10.17 -5.16
N ILE A 113 -2.92 -10.04 -6.49
CA ILE A 113 -3.25 -11.16 -7.38
C ILE A 113 -2.20 -12.27 -7.27
N GLN A 114 -0.92 -11.91 -7.28
CA GLN A 114 0.17 -12.88 -7.13
C GLN A 114 0.11 -13.61 -5.78
N VAL A 115 -0.13 -12.88 -4.69
CA VAL A 115 -0.27 -13.51 -3.35
C VAL A 115 -1.51 -14.39 -3.29
N ALA A 116 -2.59 -14.01 -3.98
CA ALA A 116 -3.86 -14.74 -4.00
C ALA A 116 -3.75 -16.16 -4.62
N GLU A 117 -2.67 -16.46 -5.34
CA GLU A 117 -2.37 -17.81 -5.84
C GLU A 117 -2.05 -18.80 -4.71
N THR A 118 -1.60 -18.29 -3.56
CA THR A 118 -1.15 -19.11 -2.42
C THR A 118 -1.94 -18.87 -1.13
N ILE A 119 -2.57 -17.70 -1.00
CA ILE A 119 -3.37 -17.32 0.17
C ILE A 119 -4.78 -16.92 -0.29
N GLY A 120 -5.81 -17.46 0.36
CA GLY A 120 -7.19 -17.11 0.03
C GLY A 120 -7.48 -15.62 0.25
N ILE A 121 -7.66 -14.86 -0.84
CA ILE A 121 -7.96 -13.41 -0.83
C ILE A 121 -9.16 -13.14 -1.71
N ARG A 122 -10.25 -12.61 -1.15
CA ARG A 122 -11.47 -12.29 -1.91
C ARG A 122 -11.34 -11.02 -2.73
N GLY A 123 -10.52 -10.09 -2.25
CA GLY A 123 -10.29 -8.81 -2.91
C GLY A 123 -9.38 -7.91 -2.09
N MET A 124 -9.09 -6.75 -2.68
CA MET A 124 -8.36 -5.66 -2.04
C MET A 124 -9.35 -4.56 -1.64
N LEU A 125 -9.29 -4.12 -0.38
CA LEU A 125 -9.99 -2.94 0.11
C LEU A 125 -9.09 -1.72 -0.05
N VAL A 126 -9.68 -0.60 -0.47
CA VAL A 126 -9.03 0.70 -0.70
C VAL A 126 -9.80 1.76 0.07
#